data_AF-A0A1Q3B963-F1
#
_entry.id   AF-A0A1Q3B963-F1
#
_cell.length_a   1.000
_cell.length_b   1.000
_cell.length_c   1.000
_cell.angle_alpha   90.00
_cell.angle_beta   90.00
_cell.angle_gamma   90.00
#
_symmetry.space_group_name_H-M   'P 1'
#
loop_
_entity.id
_entity.type
_entity.pdbx_description
1 polymer ?
#
loop_
_entity_poly.entity_id
_entity_poly.type
_entity_poly.pdbx_seq_one_letter_code
_entity_poly.pdbx_strand_id
1 'polypeptide(L)'
;MIPVEIRVQSLRVVHFNQTKNEEGLRALLDLMEELRDKAAIRVAAYQQRVSRYRINPRPLREGDLVLRNASIVDPTNTKGKLAPNWEGPYKVKMVFRPRTLKLETLGGR
;
A
#
# COMPACT_ATOMS: atom_id res chain seq x y z
N MET A 1 -14.94 -28.53 -50.43
CA MET A 1 -14.86 -29.57 -49.38
C MET A 1 -14.91 -28.86 -48.04
N ILE A 2 -15.95 -29.11 -47.23
CA ILE A 2 -16.19 -28.40 -45.96
C ILE A 2 -15.76 -29.35 -44.82
N PRO A 3 -15.02 -28.89 -43.79
CA PRO A 3 -14.65 -29.73 -42.66
C PRO A 3 -15.89 -30.11 -41.85
N VAL A 4 -15.98 -31.37 -41.42
CA VAL A 4 -17.06 -31.82 -40.53
C VAL A 4 -16.72 -31.43 -39.10
N GLU A 5 -17.65 -30.80 -38.39
CA GLU A 5 -17.49 -30.55 -36.96
C GLU A 5 -17.73 -31.84 -36.18
N ILE A 6 -16.68 -32.35 -35.53
CA ILE A 6 -16.79 -33.51 -34.63
C ILE A 6 -17.06 -32.96 -33.22
N ARG A 7 -18.28 -33.14 -32.71
CA ARG A 7 -18.63 -32.82 -31.32
C ARG A 7 -18.17 -33.94 -30.39
N VAL A 8 -16.91 -33.89 -29.96
CA VAL A 8 -16.41 -34.75 -28.89
C VAL A 8 -16.77 -34.15 -27.54
N GLN A 9 -17.51 -34.89 -26.72
CA GLN A 9 -17.79 -34.46 -25.34
C GLN A 9 -16.51 -34.49 -24.51
N SER A 10 -16.28 -33.45 -23.71
CA SER A 10 -15.12 -33.43 -22.81
C SER A 10 -15.23 -34.51 -21.73
N LEU A 11 -14.08 -35.01 -21.26
CA LEU A 11 -14.05 -36.01 -20.18
C LEU A 11 -14.79 -35.56 -18.91
N ARG A 12 -14.80 -34.24 -18.63
CA ARG A 12 -15.55 -33.66 -17.51
C ARG A 12 -17.06 -33.85 -17.64
N VAL A 13 -17.58 -33.76 -18.85
CA VAL A 13 -19.01 -33.97 -19.15
C VAL A 13 -19.34 -35.46 -19.10
N VAL A 14 -18.49 -36.30 -19.71
CA VAL A 14 -18.69 -37.75 -19.76
C VAL A 14 -18.67 -38.39 -18.37
N HIS A 15 -17.81 -37.91 -17.47
CA HIS A 15 -17.64 -38.47 -16.12
C HIS A 15 -18.21 -37.57 -15.01
N PHE A 16 -19.16 -36.69 -15.36
CA PHE A 16 -19.76 -35.79 -14.38
C PHE A 16 -20.48 -36.60 -13.28
N ASN A 17 -20.16 -36.29 -12.03
CA ASN A 17 -20.86 -36.80 -10.87
C ASN A 17 -21.26 -35.62 -9.98
N GLN A 18 -22.56 -35.42 -9.85
CA GLN A 18 -23.11 -34.27 -9.14
C GLN A 18 -22.68 -34.24 -7.67
N THR A 19 -22.79 -35.36 -6.96
CA THR A 19 -22.45 -35.46 -5.53
C THR A 19 -20.99 -35.12 -5.28
N LYS A 20 -20.06 -35.71 -6.05
CA LYS A 20 -18.63 -35.42 -5.95
C LYS A 20 -18.30 -33.96 -6.27
N ASN A 21 -19.00 -33.37 -7.23
CA ASN A 21 -18.81 -31.97 -7.60
C ASN A 21 -19.30 -31.03 -6.49
N GLU A 22 -20.44 -31.33 -5.87
CA GLU A 22 -20.96 -30.56 -4.74
C GLU A 22 -20.06 -30.67 -3.51
N GLU A 23 -19.54 -31.86 -3.21
CA GLU A 23 -18.54 -32.07 -2.15
C GLU A 23 -17.25 -31.29 -2.41
N GLY A 24 -16.72 -31.36 -3.64
CA GLY A 24 -15.54 -30.61 -4.04
C GLY A 24 -15.73 -29.10 -3.98
N LEU A 25 -16.93 -28.61 -4.33
CA LEU A 25 -17.28 -27.20 -4.23
C LEU A 25 -17.31 -26.73 -2.77
N ARG A 26 -17.91 -27.51 -1.86
CA ARG A 26 -17.92 -27.20 -0.42
C ARG A 26 -16.51 -27.13 0.15
N ALA A 27 -15.68 -28.15 -0.12
CA ALA A 27 -14.29 -28.18 0.33
C ALA A 27 -13.47 -26.99 -0.20
N LEU A 28 -13.72 -26.56 -1.44
CA LEU A 28 -13.06 -25.39 -2.01
C LEU A 28 -13.48 -24.09 -1.29
N LEU A 29 -14.77 -23.95 -0.97
CA LEU A 29 -15.28 -22.80 -0.23
C LEU A 29 -14.66 -22.74 1.17
N ASP A 30 -14.64 -23.86 1.90
CA ASP A 30 -14.04 -23.94 3.23
C ASP A 30 -12.55 -23.54 3.19
N LEU A 31 -11.79 -24.07 2.22
CA LEU A 31 -10.39 -23.69 2.03
C LEU A 31 -10.22 -22.19 1.76
N MET A 32 -11.09 -21.60 0.95
CA MET A 32 -11.04 -20.17 0.66
C MET A 32 -11.33 -19.32 1.90
N GLU A 33 -12.25 -19.74 2.75
CA GLU A 33 -12.52 -19.09 4.03
C GLU A 33 -11.31 -19.17 4.97
N GLU A 34 -10.71 -20.36 5.14
CA GLU A 34 -9.51 -20.52 5.95
C GLU A 34 -8.35 -19.62 5.50
N LEU A 35 -8.14 -19.51 4.18
CA LEU A 35 -7.12 -18.64 3.61
C LEU A 35 -7.40 -17.16 3.88
N ARG A 36 -8.66 -16.74 3.80
CA ARG A 36 -9.09 -15.37 4.12
C ARG A 36 -8.88 -15.07 5.60
N ASP A 37 -9.25 -15.98 6.49
CA ASP A 37 -9.06 -15.81 7.93
C ASP A 37 -7.58 -15.70 8.29
N LYS A 38 -6.75 -16.57 7.71
CA LYS A 38 -5.29 -16.50 7.88
C LYS A 38 -4.72 -15.18 7.37
N ALA A 39 -5.21 -14.67 6.25
CA ALA A 39 -4.82 -13.36 5.73
C ALA A 39 -5.27 -12.22 6.66
N ALA A 40 -6.51 -12.27 7.17
CA ALA A 40 -7.04 -11.28 8.10
C ALA A 40 -6.22 -11.24 9.40
N ILE A 41 -5.86 -12.39 9.97
CA ILE A 41 -4.98 -12.48 11.14
C ILE A 41 -3.62 -11.84 10.87
N ARG A 42 -3.01 -12.11 9.70
CA ARG A 42 -1.72 -11.50 9.32
C ARG A 42 -1.81 -9.99 9.20
N VAL A 43 -2.87 -9.47 8.56
CA VAL A 43 -3.12 -8.03 8.41
C VAL A 43 -3.32 -7.39 9.79
N ALA A 44 -4.14 -7.98 10.65
CA ALA A 44 -4.38 -7.48 12.00
C ALA A 44 -3.09 -7.46 12.83
N ALA A 45 -2.30 -8.54 12.80
CA ALA A 45 -1.02 -8.61 13.50
C ALA A 45 -0.02 -7.56 12.99
N TYR A 46 0.01 -7.32 11.67
CA TYR A 46 0.83 -6.27 11.08
C TYR A 46 0.37 -4.88 11.53
N GLN A 47 -0.93 -4.59 11.46
CA GLN A 47 -1.50 -3.32 11.91
C GLN A 47 -1.21 -3.07 13.40
N GLN A 48 -1.34 -4.09 14.26
CA GLN A 48 -0.98 -4.00 15.68
C GLN A 48 0.52 -3.76 15.90
N ARG A 49 1.39 -4.36 15.08
CA ARG A 49 2.83 -4.07 15.15
C ARG A 49 3.13 -2.64 14.75
N VAL A 50 2.57 -2.17 13.63
CA VAL A 50 2.80 -0.81 13.12
C VAL A 50 2.19 0.23 14.06
N SER A 51 1.04 -0.05 14.70
CA SER A 51 0.41 0.88 15.63
C SER A 51 1.24 1.15 16.89
N ARG A 52 2.17 0.26 17.26
CA ARG A 52 3.14 0.49 18.35
C ARG A 52 4.19 1.53 17.96
N TYR A 53 4.54 1.62 16.69
CA TYR A 53 5.40 2.67 16.14
C TYR A 53 4.57 3.93 15.89
N ARG A 54 3.98 4.49 16.95
CA ARG A 54 3.32 5.80 16.85
C ARG A 54 4.41 6.83 16.62
N ILE A 55 4.31 7.56 15.51
CA ILE A 55 5.09 8.78 15.32
C ILE A 55 4.61 9.74 16.42
N ASN A 56 5.40 9.89 17.48
CA ASN A 56 5.08 10.87 18.51
C ASN A 56 5.09 12.25 17.84
N PRO A 57 3.96 12.99 17.85
CA PRO A 57 3.92 14.31 17.28
C PRO A 57 4.89 15.19 18.06
N ARG A 58 6.04 15.49 17.45
CA ARG A 58 7.01 16.42 18.01
C ARG A 58 6.61 17.83 17.55
N PRO A 59 6.21 18.72 18.47
CA PRO A 59 6.03 20.12 18.11
C PRO A 59 7.38 20.70 17.68
N LEU A 60 7.40 21.30 16.50
CA LEU A 60 8.58 21.97 15.98
C LEU A 60 8.72 23.32 16.67
N ARG A 61 9.95 23.66 17.05
CA ARG A 61 10.33 24.92 17.71
C ARG A 61 11.27 25.71 16.82
N GLU A 62 11.36 27.00 17.08
CA GLU A 62 12.38 27.85 16.46
C GLU A 62 13.77 27.26 16.76
N GLY A 63 14.62 27.20 15.73
CA GLY A 63 15.93 26.58 15.77
C GLY A 63 15.98 25.09 15.42
N ASP A 64 14.85 24.38 15.37
CA ASP A 64 14.83 22.97 14.94
C ASP A 64 15.28 22.84 13.48
N LEU A 65 16.01 21.77 13.17
CA LEU A 65 16.33 21.38 11.80
C LEU A 65 15.26 20.45 11.23
N VAL A 66 14.80 20.77 10.02
CA VAL A 66 13.74 20.02 9.33
C VAL A 66 14.08 19.82 7.86
N LEU A 67 13.60 18.72 7.30
CA LEU A 67 13.62 18.48 5.85
C LEU A 67 12.29 18.94 5.24
N ARG A 68 12.35 19.57 4.07
CA ARG A 68 11.14 19.97 3.33
C ARG A 68 10.72 18.84 2.40
N ASN A 69 9.42 18.57 2.31
CA ASN A 69 8.92 17.60 1.33
C ASN A 69 9.05 18.18 -0.09
N ALA A 70 9.82 17.52 -0.94
CA ALA A 70 10.12 17.97 -2.29
C ALA A 70 8.89 17.94 -3.21
N SER A 71 7.92 17.04 -2.96
CA SER A 71 6.70 16.96 -3.78
C SER A 71 5.76 18.15 -3.60
N ILE A 72 5.87 18.88 -2.49
CA ILE A 72 5.14 20.13 -2.26
C ILE A 72 5.75 21.26 -3.10
N VAL A 73 7.06 21.22 -3.34
CA VAL A 73 7.80 22.24 -4.09
C VAL A 73 7.69 22.01 -5.59
N ASP A 74 7.79 20.74 -6.01
CA ASP A 74 7.74 20.33 -7.41
C ASP A 74 6.70 19.20 -7.59
N PRO A 75 5.40 19.54 -7.65
CA PRO A 75 4.33 18.55 -7.79
C PRO A 75 4.36 17.77 -9.11
N THR A 76 4.92 18.38 -10.16
CA THR A 76 5.07 17.78 -11.49
C THR A 76 6.20 16.75 -11.52
N ASN A 77 6.97 16.63 -10.43
CA ASN A 77 8.15 15.78 -10.32
C ASN A 77 9.11 15.98 -11.49
N THR A 78 9.42 17.24 -11.77
CA THR A 78 10.28 17.65 -12.87
C THR A 78 11.70 17.08 -12.71
N LYS A 79 12.11 16.78 -11.47
CA LYS A 79 13.39 16.12 -11.13
C LYS A 79 13.43 14.60 -11.41
N GLY A 80 12.29 13.99 -11.74
CA GLY A 80 12.18 12.59 -12.11
C GLY A 80 12.00 11.62 -10.93
N LYS A 81 11.62 10.38 -11.23
CA LYS A 81 11.20 9.35 -10.26
C LYS A 81 12.26 8.97 -9.21
N LEU A 82 13.54 9.16 -9.53
CA LEU A 82 14.66 8.79 -8.66
C LEU A 82 15.20 9.97 -7.83
N ALA A 83 14.57 11.15 -7.93
CA ALA A 83 14.94 12.28 -7.09
C ALA A 83 14.58 12.03 -5.62
N PRO A 84 15.34 12.61 -4.67
CA PRO A 84 14.99 12.52 -3.25
C PRO A 84 13.60 13.12 -2.95
N ASN A 85 12.82 12.43 -2.12
CA ASN A 85 11.51 12.91 -1.65
C ASN A 85 11.62 14.09 -0.67
N TRP A 86 12.81 14.32 -0.12
CA TRP A 86 13.09 15.33 0.89
C TRP A 86 14.21 16.25 0.42
N GLU A 87 14.01 17.56 0.60
CA GLU A 87 14.96 18.61 0.23
C GLU A 87 15.53 19.28 1.48
N GLY A 88 16.87 19.37 1.50
CA GLY A 88 17.67 20.26 2.34
C GLY A 88 17.53 20.08 3.86
N PRO A 89 18.56 20.43 4.64
CA PRO A 89 18.34 20.83 6.02
C PRO A 89 17.94 22.31 6.05
N TYR A 90 16.75 22.60 6.56
CA TYR A 90 16.30 23.96 6.86
C TYR A 90 16.22 24.17 8.36
N LYS A 91 16.44 25.41 8.81
CA LYS A 91 16.22 25.81 10.19
C LYS A 91 14.85 26.47 10.32
N VAL A 92 14.09 26.12 11.35
CA VAL A 92 12.83 26.80 11.68
C VAL A 92 13.17 28.18 12.23
N LYS A 93 12.88 29.23 11.47
CA LYS A 93 13.10 30.61 11.89
C LYS A 93 11.98 31.11 12.79
N MET A 94 10.74 30.77 12.45
CA MET A 94 9.56 31.23 13.19
C MET A 94 8.43 30.22 13.09
N VAL A 95 7.71 30.01 14.19
CA VAL A 95 6.51 29.17 14.25
C VAL A 95 5.28 30.08 14.34
N PHE A 96 4.46 30.13 13.30
CA PHE A 96 3.22 30.94 13.33
C PHE A 96 2.06 30.18 13.98
N ARG A 97 1.86 28.93 13.55
CA ARG A 97 0.85 28.00 14.05
C ARG A 97 1.39 26.57 13.90
N PRO A 98 0.85 25.58 14.63
CA PRO A 98 1.14 24.19 14.32
C PRO A 98 0.88 23.94 12.82
N ARG A 99 1.92 23.51 12.07
CA ARG A 99 1.98 23.33 10.60
C ARG A 99 2.35 24.54 9.73
N THR A 100 2.40 25.76 10.26
CA THR A 100 2.82 26.94 9.49
C THR A 100 4.13 27.48 10.06
N LEU A 101 5.22 27.23 9.33
CA LEU A 101 6.58 27.51 9.74
C LEU A 101 7.26 28.40 8.71
N LYS A 102 8.03 29.39 9.17
CA LYS A 102 9.01 30.07 8.34
C LYS A 102 10.32 29.31 8.43
N LEU A 103 10.82 28.86 7.29
CA LEU A 103 12.10 28.16 7.17
C LEU A 103 13.16 29.12 6.66
N GLU A 104 14.37 29.01 7.17
CA GLU A 104 15.57 29.67 6.64
C GLU A 104 16.59 28.62 6.20
N THR A 105 17.30 28.93 5.12
CA THR A 105 18.41 28.10 4.67
C THR A 105 19.56 28.26 5.67
N LEU A 106 20.40 27.24 5.87
CA LEU A 106 21.56 27.34 6.77
C LEU A 106 22.55 28.48 6.41
N GLY A 107 22.46 29.02 5.18
CA GLY A 107 23.20 30.20 4.73
C GLY A 107 22.53 31.56 5.01
N GLY A 108 21.44 31.62 5.80
CA GLY A 108 20.89 32.88 6.33
C GLY A 108 19.95 33.68 5.41
N ARG A 109 19.41 33.07 4.35
CA ARG A 109 18.27 33.63 3.59
C ARG A 109 16.95 32.99 4.02
#